data_AF-A0A7R9HFT9-F1
#
_entry.id   AF-A0A7R9HFT9-F1
#
_cell.length_a   1.000
_cell.length_b   1.000
_cell.length_c   1.000
_cell.angle_alpha   90.00
_cell.angle_beta   90.00
_cell.angle_gamma   90.00
#
_symmetry.space_group_name_H-M   'P 1'
#
loop_
_entity.id
_entity.type
_entity.pdbx_description
1 polymer ?
#
loop_
_entity_poly.entity_id
_entity_poly.type
_entity_poly.pdbx_seq_one_letter_code
_entity_poly.pdbx_strand_id
1 'polypeptide(L)'
;MTKLMEWISGAILFLGVWAAFLTFHLKSGFLKDYSDVIIPFPLIVLVYFGLYAATVILWRVFTFNDCEDAAKELQQVRMHTNSTLSVPS
;
A
#
# COMPACT_ATOMS: atom_id res chain seq x y z
N MET A 1 14.44 -1.06 3.93
CA MET A 1 14.07 -0.02 2.94
C MET A 1 14.41 -0.39 1.48
N THR A 2 14.78 -1.64 1.14
CA THR A 2 15.08 -2.05 -0.24
C THR A 2 13.96 -2.87 -0.88
N LYS A 3 13.11 -3.50 -0.06
CA LYS A 3 12.00 -4.36 -0.49
C LYS A 3 10.96 -3.59 -1.32
N LEU A 4 10.65 -2.35 -0.95
CA LEU A 4 9.73 -1.51 -1.75
C LEU A 4 10.31 -1.26 -3.15
N MET A 5 11.61 -0.95 -3.23
CA MET A 5 12.31 -0.72 -4.50
C MET A 5 12.32 -1.98 -5.38
N GLU A 6 12.48 -3.16 -4.76
CA GLU A 6 12.43 -4.48 -5.40
C GLU A 6 11.04 -4.79 -5.97
N TRP A 7 9.97 -4.44 -5.24
CA TRP A 7 8.60 -4.58 -5.74
C TRP A 7 8.27 -3.58 -6.86
N ILE A 8 8.72 -2.33 -6.75
CA ILE A 8 8.51 -1.30 -7.79
C ILE A 8 9.26 -1.69 -9.07
N SER A 9 10.50 -2.16 -8.98
CA SER A 9 11.25 -2.60 -10.16
C SER A 9 10.59 -3.80 -10.83
N GLY A 10 10.11 -4.78 -10.06
CA GLY A 10 9.33 -5.91 -10.58
C GLY A 10 8.03 -5.47 -11.27
N ALA A 11 7.29 -4.53 -10.67
CA ALA A 11 6.06 -3.99 -11.24
C ALA A 11 6.32 -3.24 -12.56
N ILE A 12 7.38 -2.43 -12.63
CA ILE A 12 7.78 -1.70 -13.84
C ILE A 12 8.16 -2.67 -14.96
N LEU A 13 8.94 -3.71 -14.65
CA LEU A 13 9.30 -4.73 -15.64
C LEU A 13 8.06 -5.46 -16.17
N PHE A 14 7.14 -5.83 -15.28
CA PHE A 14 5.89 -6.47 -15.66
C PHE A 14 5.04 -5.57 -16.58
N LEU A 15 4.87 -4.30 -16.22
CA LEU A 15 4.15 -3.32 -17.04
C LEU A 15 4.84 -3.09 -18.39
N GLY A 16 6.17 -3.08 -18.42
CA GLY A 16 6.94 -2.96 -19.66
C GLY A 16 6.73 -4.14 -20.61
N VAL A 17 6.77 -5.38 -20.08
CA VAL A 17 6.49 -6.59 -20.86
C VAL A 17 5.04 -6.60 -21.35
N TRP A 18 4.08 -6.21 -20.51
CA TRP A 18 2.67 -6.07 -20.89
C TRP A 18 2.49 -5.06 -22.03
N ALA A 19 3.08 -3.86 -21.92
CA ALA A 19 2.99 -2.82 -22.93
C ALA A 19 3.62 -3.23 -24.27
N ALA A 20 4.76 -3.94 -24.22
CA ALA A 20 5.38 -4.53 -25.41
C ALA A 20 4.48 -5.58 -26.06
N PHE A 21 3.87 -6.46 -25.26
CA PHE A 21 2.95 -7.49 -25.73
C PHE A 21 1.70 -6.89 -26.38
N LEU A 22 1.16 -5.83 -25.77
CA LEU A 22 0.04 -5.06 -26.29
C LEU A 22 0.38 -4.42 -27.65
N THR A 23 1.53 -3.75 -27.75
CA THR A 23 1.97 -3.08 -28.99
C THR A 23 2.18 -4.09 -30.13
N PHE A 24 2.72 -5.27 -29.82
CA PHE A 24 2.91 -6.35 -30.79
C PHE A 24 1.58 -6.92 -31.31
N HIS A 25 0.63 -7.17 -30.41
CA HIS A 25 -0.66 -7.77 -30.76
C HIS A 25 -1.67 -6.81 -31.38
N LEU A 26 -1.66 -5.52 -31.00
CA LEU A 26 -2.45 -4.48 -31.66
C LEU A 26 -2.12 -4.42 -33.16
N LYS A 27 -0.86 -4.70 -33.53
CA LYS A 27 -0.39 -4.71 -34.91
C LYS A 27 -0.85 -5.93 -35.71
N SER A 28 -1.16 -7.06 -35.06
CA SER A 28 -1.61 -8.29 -35.73
C SER A 28 -3.13 -8.38 -35.90
N GLY A 29 -3.90 -7.38 -35.42
CA GLY A 29 -5.35 -7.28 -35.63
C GLY A 29 -6.20 -8.26 -34.82
N PHE A 30 -5.58 -9.21 -34.11
CA PHE A 30 -6.27 -10.26 -33.33
C PHE A 30 -7.05 -9.72 -32.13
N LEU A 31 -6.70 -8.53 -31.66
CA LEU A 31 -7.21 -7.92 -30.43
C LEU A 31 -8.06 -6.67 -30.68
N LYS A 32 -8.51 -6.47 -31.93
CA LYS A 32 -9.31 -5.29 -32.28
C LYS A 32 -10.70 -5.30 -31.64
N ASP A 33 -11.29 -6.50 -31.45
CA ASP A 33 -12.60 -6.67 -30.79
C ASP A 33 -12.53 -6.61 -29.26
N TYR A 34 -11.35 -6.84 -28.65
CA TYR A 34 -11.16 -6.86 -27.18
C TYR A 34 -10.23 -5.74 -26.68
N SER A 35 -9.82 -4.83 -27.56
CA SER A 35 -8.90 -3.73 -27.22
C SER A 35 -9.45 -2.83 -26.11
N ASP A 36 -10.76 -2.58 -26.11
CA ASP A 36 -11.42 -1.71 -25.12
C ASP A 36 -11.31 -2.23 -23.69
N VAL A 37 -11.10 -3.53 -23.49
CA VAL A 37 -10.96 -4.15 -22.16
C VAL A 37 -9.50 -4.40 -21.79
N ILE A 38 -8.67 -4.76 -22.77
CA ILE A 38 -7.27 -5.16 -22.54
C ILE A 38 -6.35 -3.95 -22.37
N ILE A 39 -6.64 -2.82 -23.03
CA ILE A 39 -5.89 -1.58 -22.86
C ILE A 39 -6.00 -1.03 -21.43
N PRO A 40 -7.21 -0.89 -20.81
CA PRO A 40 -7.33 -0.39 -19.45
C PRO A 40 -7.04 -1.44 -18.36
N PHE A 41 -6.92 -2.72 -18.70
CA PHE A 41 -6.70 -3.82 -17.75
C PHE A 41 -5.60 -3.55 -16.68
N PRO A 42 -4.37 -3.16 -17.03
CA PRO A 42 -3.34 -2.86 -16.02
C PRO A 42 -3.72 -1.69 -15.10
N LEU A 43 -4.48 -0.71 -15.62
CA LEU A 43 -4.96 0.44 -14.85
C LEU A 43 -6.08 0.03 -13.89
N ILE A 44 -6.98 -0.85 -14.34
CA ILE A 44 -8.03 -1.46 -13.50
C ILE A 44 -7.39 -2.23 -12.34
N VAL A 45 -6.41 -3.10 -12.62
CA VAL A 45 -5.69 -3.86 -11.60
C VAL A 45 -5.01 -2.94 -10.60
N LEU A 46 -4.36 -1.87 -11.07
CA LEU A 46 -3.68 -0.90 -10.22
C LEU A 46 -4.66 -0.14 -9.30
N VAL A 47 -5.83 0.26 -9.83
CA VAL A 47 -6.88 0.91 -9.04
C VAL A 47 -7.42 -0.02 -7.96
N TYR A 48 -7.76 -1.27 -8.28
CA TYR A 48 -8.22 -2.24 -7.29
C TYR A 48 -7.15 -2.55 -6.24
N PHE A 49 -5.89 -2.69 -6.65
CA PHE A 49 -4.78 -2.87 -5.72
C PHE A 49 -4.61 -1.66 -4.79
N GLY A 50 -4.70 -0.45 -5.33
CA GLY A 50 -4.62 0.79 -4.56
C GLY A 50 -5.76 0.92 -3.55
N LEU A 51 -7.01 0.63 -3.97
CA LEU A 51 -8.17 0.60 -3.09
C LEU A 51 -8.00 -0.42 -1.98
N TYR A 52 -7.60 -1.65 -2.31
CA TYR A 52 -7.35 -2.69 -1.31
C TYR A 52 -6.26 -2.29 -0.31
N ALA A 53 -5.13 -1.75 -0.81
CA ALA A 53 -4.05 -1.26 0.04
C ALA A 53 -4.53 -0.14 0.97
N ALA A 54 -5.29 0.83 0.44
CA ALA A 54 -5.86 1.91 1.23
C ALA A 54 -6.82 1.37 2.31
N THR A 55 -7.74 0.46 1.97
CA THR A 55 -8.64 -0.17 2.94
C THR A 55 -7.88 -0.91 4.03
N VAL A 56 -6.85 -1.68 3.68
CA VAL A 56 -6.01 -2.41 4.66
C VAL A 56 -5.27 -1.45 5.58
N ILE A 57 -4.69 -0.37 5.02
CA ILE A 57 -4.00 0.65 5.82
C ILE A 57 -5.00 1.34 6.75
N LEU A 58 -6.15 1.77 6.25
CA LEU A 58 -7.20 2.38 7.08
C LEU A 58 -7.63 1.43 8.19
N TRP A 59 -7.94 0.18 7.87
CA TRP A 59 -8.37 -0.82 8.86
C TRP A 59 -7.29 -1.03 9.94
N ARG A 60 -6.03 -1.19 9.54
CA ARG A 60 -4.90 -1.30 10.47
C ARG A 60 -4.74 -0.05 11.33
N VAL A 61 -4.88 1.14 10.75
CA VAL A 61 -4.79 2.41 11.49
C VAL A 61 -5.94 2.56 12.48
N PHE A 62 -7.17 2.26 12.09
CA PHE A 62 -8.33 2.26 12.99
C PHE A 62 -8.15 1.26 14.13
N THR A 63 -7.77 0.02 13.83
CA THR A 63 -7.49 -1.00 14.86
C THR A 63 -6.33 -0.63 15.79
N PHE A 64 -5.29 0.04 15.29
CA PHE A 64 -4.17 0.49 16.13
C PHE A 64 -4.53 1.73 16.96
N ASN A 65 -5.41 2.60 16.45
CA ASN A 65 -5.95 3.74 17.17
C ASN A 65 -6.85 3.32 18.34
N ASP A 66 -7.55 2.18 18.21
CA ASP A 66 -8.36 1.59 19.29
C ASP A 66 -7.53 0.88 20.39
N CYS A 67 -6.20 1.05 20.40
CA CYS A 67 -5.34 0.57 21.47
C CYS A 67 -5.38 1.53 22.68
N GLU A 68 -6.58 1.76 23.22
CA GLU A 68 -6.80 2.62 24.38
C GLU A 68 -6.04 2.13 25.61
N ASP A 69 -5.86 0.82 25.74
CA ASP A 69 -5.09 0.20 26.82
C ASP A 69 -3.58 0.43 26.68
N ALA A 70 -3.00 0.33 25.47
CA ALA A 70 -1.58 0.63 25.26
C ALA A 70 -1.27 2.12 25.45
N ALA A 71 -2.21 3.00 25.10
CA ALA A 71 -2.09 4.44 25.37
C ALA A 71 -2.14 4.73 26.89
N LYS A 72 -3.00 4.04 27.65
CA LYS A 72 -3.10 4.16 29.11
C LYS A 72 -1.84 3.70 29.82
N GLU A 73 -1.23 2.58 29.40
CA GLU A 73 0.04 2.11 29.98
C GLU A 73 1.17 3.13 29.79
N LEU A 74 1.29 3.71 28.59
CA LEU A 74 2.29 4.74 28.31
C LEU A 74 2.04 6.05 29.09
N GLN A 75 0.78 6.42 29.34
CA GLN A 75 0.43 7.59 30.15
C GLN A 75 0.70 7.37 31.65
N GLN A 76 0.44 6.18 32.17
CA GLN A 76 0.74 5.83 33.57
C GLN A 76 2.24 5.90 33.85
N VAL A 77 3.08 5.37 32.95
CA VAL A 77 4.54 5.47 33.06
C VAL A 77 4.98 6.94 33.08
N ARG A 78 4.43 7.79 32.21
CA ARG A 78 4.72 9.23 32.21
C ARG A 78 4.38 9.91 33.53
N MET A 79 3.21 9.61 34.11
CA MET A 79 2.81 10.19 35.40
C MET A 79 3.71 9.71 36.54
N HIS A 80 4.07 8.43 36.56
CA HIS A 80 4.93 7.86 37.59
C HIS A 80 6.37 8.40 37.51
N THR A 81 6.88 8.70 36.31
CA THR A 81 8.21 9.33 36.13
C THR A 81 8.20 10.82 36.49
N ASN A 82 7.11 11.54 36.20
CA ASN A 82 7.02 12.95 36.57
C ASN A 82 6.95 13.13 38.10
N SER A 83 6.22 12.25 38.80
CA SER A 83 6.15 12.30 40.26
C SER A 83 7.50 12.00 40.92
N THR A 84 8.30 11.07 40.38
CA THR A 84 9.65 10.79 40.90
C THR A 84 10.68 11.88 40.59
N LEU A 85 10.55 12.59 39.47
CA LEU A 85 11.41 13.76 39.16
C LEU A 85 11.03 15.03 39.93
N SER A 86 9.81 15.09 40.49
CA SER A 86 9.35 16.24 41.29
C SER A 86 9.75 16.18 42.77
N VAL A 87 10.37 15.09 43.21
CA VAL A 87 10.96 14.99 44.55
C VAL A 87 12.38 15.56 44.46
N PRO A 88 12.68 16.71 45.10
CA PRO A 88 14.04 17.23 45.14
C PRO A 88 14.92 16.24 45.92
N SER A 89 16.10 15.94 45.35
CA SER A 89 17.19 15.19 45.98
C SER A 89 17.62 15.78 47.31
#